data_AF-A0A9P8F7U6-F1
#
_entry.id   AF-A0A9P8F7U6-F1
#
_cell.length_a   1.000
_cell.length_b   1.000
_cell.length_c   1.000
_cell.angle_alpha   90.00
_cell.angle_beta   90.00
_cell.angle_gamma   90.00
#
_symmetry.space_group_name_H-M   'P 1'
#
loop_
_entity.id
_entity.type
_entity.pdbx_description
1 polymer ?
#
loop_
_entity_poly.entity_id
_entity_poly.type
_entity_poly.pdbx_seq_one_letter_code
_entity_poly.pdbx_strand_id
1 'polypeptide(L)' 'GNLGERITVTNLNDGKIEVVAHQEFSGRYLKYLTKKFLKKQQLRDWLRVVSTSKGVYELRFYNVVGENEEEDDE' A
#
# COMPACT_ATOMS: atom_id res chain seq x y z
N GLY A 1 -20.76 6.81 0.89
CA GLY A 1 -20.39 5.38 1.02
C GLY A 1 -21.13 4.78 2.21
N ASN A 2 -21.31 3.47 2.25
CA ASN A 2 -22.09 2.77 3.28
C ASN A 2 -21.18 2.04 4.30
N LEU A 3 -20.27 2.78 4.95
CA LEU A 3 -19.26 2.21 5.84
C LEU A 3 -19.79 1.98 7.27
N GLY A 4 -20.59 2.91 7.80
CA GLY A 4 -21.20 2.80 9.14
C GLY A 4 -20.18 2.36 10.21
N GLU A 5 -20.61 1.48 11.10
CA GLU A 5 -19.74 0.80 12.09
C GLU A 5 -19.12 -0.50 11.53
N ARG A 6 -19.36 -0.85 10.26
CA ARG A 6 -18.95 -2.13 9.68
C ARG A 6 -17.48 -2.14 9.28
N ILE A 7 -16.94 -0.99 8.89
CA ILE A 7 -15.54 -0.81 8.53
C ILE A 7 -15.03 0.47 9.17
N THR A 8 -14.07 0.33 10.08
CA THR A 8 -13.38 1.45 10.72
C THR A 8 -11.96 1.53 10.21
N VAL A 9 -11.54 2.72 9.79
CA VAL A 9 -10.17 3.01 9.36
C VAL A 9 -9.57 4.02 10.34
N THR A 10 -8.54 3.61 11.06
CA THR A 10 -7.91 4.42 12.11
C THR A 10 -6.45 4.65 11.77
N ASN A 11 -5.99 5.89 11.95
CA ASN A 11 -4.56 6.19 11.92
C ASN A 11 -3.99 5.92 13.32
N LEU A 12 -3.12 4.91 13.44
CA LEU A 12 -2.47 4.56 14.70
C LEU A 12 -1.21 5.40 14.96
N ASN A 13 -0.92 6.38 14.11
CA ASN A 13 0.32 7.15 14.05
C ASN A 13 1.52 6.29 13.61
N ASP A 14 2.72 6.88 13.56
CA ASP A 14 3.97 6.23 13.14
C ASP A 14 3.90 5.54 11.76
N GLY A 15 3.10 6.10 10.85
CA GLY A 15 2.90 5.54 9.51
C GLY A 15 2.06 4.26 9.45
N LYS A 16 1.36 3.91 10.54
CA LYS A 16 0.50 2.72 10.60
C LYS A 16 -0.98 3.08 10.47
N ILE A 17 -1.67 2.34 9.61
CA ILE A 17 -3.12 2.43 9.43
C ILE A 17 -3.73 1.09 9.82
N GLU A 18 -4.74 1.13 10.69
CA GLU A 18 -5.54 -0.03 11.06
C GLU A 18 -6.87 -0.01 10.32
N VAL A 19 -7.27 -1.17 9.80
CA VAL A 19 -8.58 -1.37 9.17
C VAL A 19 -9.26 -2.52 9.88
N VAL A 20 -10.32 -2.21 10.62
CA VAL A 20 -11.17 -3.20 11.28
C VAL A 20 -12.44 -3.36 10.46
N ALA A 21 -12.75 -4.59 10.04
CA ALA A 21 -13.93 -4.90 9.25
C ALA A 21 -14.76 -6.00 9.94
N HIS A 22 -16.03 -5.71 10.19
CA HIS A 22 -17.04 -6.62 10.77
C HIS A 22 -17.92 -7.29 9.69
N GLN A 23 -17.60 -7.05 8.42
CA GLN A 23 -18.22 -7.68 7.26
C GLN A 23 -17.15 -8.36 6.40
N GLU A 24 -17.57 -9.12 5.38
CA GLU A 24 -16.64 -9.71 4.42
C GLU A 24 -15.75 -8.64 3.78
N PHE A 25 -14.47 -8.70 4.12
CA PHE A 25 -13.44 -7.82 3.61
C PHE A 25 -12.17 -8.62 3.41
N SER A 26 -11.66 -8.61 2.18
CA SER A 26 -10.46 -9.37 1.83
C SER A 26 -9.25 -8.45 1.73
N GLY A 27 -8.10 -8.98 2.15
CA GLY A 27 -6.83 -8.30 1.93
C GLY A 27 -6.49 -8.07 0.45
N ARG A 28 -7.05 -8.87 -0.47
CA ARG A 28 -6.99 -8.63 -1.91
C ARG A 28 -7.66 -7.30 -2.28
N TYR A 29 -8.82 -7.02 -1.67
CA TYR A 29 -9.54 -5.78 -1.91
C TYR A 29 -8.81 -4.57 -1.33
N LEU A 30 -8.26 -4.68 -0.11
CA LEU A 30 -7.39 -3.66 0.46
C LEU A 30 -6.20 -3.34 -0.47
N LYS A 31 -5.47 -4.38 -0.92
CA LYS A 31 -4.35 -4.24 -1.87
C LYS A 31 -4.77 -3.57 -3.17
N TYR A 32 -5.94 -3.89 -3.70
CA TYR A 32 -6.48 -3.24 -4.90
C TYR A 32 -6.73 -1.74 -4.67
N LEU A 33 -7.41 -1.38 -3.59
CA LEU A 33 -7.73 0.01 -3.25
C LEU A 33 -6.45 0.82 -3.03
N THR A 34 -5.46 0.28 -2.31
CA THR A 34 -4.17 0.95 -2.12
C THR A 34 -3.45 1.15 -3.45
N LYS A 35 -3.40 0.14 -4.33
CA LYS A 35 -2.82 0.29 -5.68
C LYS A 35 -3.55 1.33 -6.53
N LYS A 36 -4.88 1.39 -6.43
CA LYS A 36 -5.71 2.38 -7.13
C LYS A 36 -5.38 3.80 -6.65
N PHE A 37 -5.20 3.98 -5.35
CA PHE A 37 -4.76 5.26 -4.76
C PHE A 37 -3.35 5.63 -5.24
N LEU A 38 -2.38 4.71 -5.18
CA LEU A 38 -1.02 4.97 -5.65
C LEU A 38 -1.00 5.37 -7.13
N LYS A 39 -1.82 4.75 -7.99
CA LYS A 39 -1.92 5.17 -9.40
C LYS A 39 -2.51 6.57 -9.55
N LYS A 40 -3.54 6.91 -8.76
CA LYS A 40 -4.14 8.24 -8.77
C LYS A 40 -3.14 9.32 -8.33
N GLN A 41 -2.27 9.02 -7.37
CA GLN A 41 -1.22 9.91 -6.87
C GLN A 41 0.10 9.80 -7.65
N GLN A 42 0.13 9.02 -8.75
CA GLN A 42 1.33 8.76 -9.54
C GLN A 42 2.50 8.11 -8.77
N LEU A 43 2.25 7.46 -7.62
CA LEU A 43 3.26 6.87 -6.75
C LEU A 43 3.65 5.42 -7.10
N ARG A 44 3.16 4.89 -8.23
CA ARG A 44 3.28 3.46 -8.58
C ARG A 44 4.70 3.03 -8.93
N ASP A 45 5.52 3.97 -9.37
CA ASP A 45 6.88 3.69 -9.84
C ASP A 45 7.85 3.63 -8.66
N TRP A 46 7.52 4.30 -7.55
CA TRP A 46 8.33 4.27 -6.33
C TRP A 46 7.85 3.24 -5.32
N LEU A 47 6.54 3.01 -5.16
CA LEU A 47 5.98 2.23 -4.06
C LEU A 47 5.22 0.98 -4.52
N ARG A 48 5.44 -0.13 -3.79
CA ARG A 48 4.68 -1.38 -3.93
C ARG A 48 4.05 -1.82 -2.61
N VAL A 49 2.85 -2.39 -2.72
CA VAL A 49 2.14 -3.02 -1.60
C VAL A 49 2.58 -4.49 -1.49
N VAL A 50 3.20 -4.85 -0.36
CA VAL A 50 3.67 -6.20 -0.03
C VAL A 50 2.86 -6.72 1.16
N SER A 51 2.57 -8.03 1.20
CA SER A 51 2.02 -8.68 2.39
C SER A 51 3.18 -9.33 3.13
N THR A 52 3.36 -8.99 4.40
CA THR A 52 4.44 -9.54 5.24
C THR A 52 3.96 -10.72 6.07
N SER A 53 2.73 -10.64 6.57
CA SER A 53 2.06 -11.74 7.26
C SER A 53 0.54 -11.67 6.99
N LYS A 54 -0.20 -12.67 7.46
CA LYS A 54 -1.65 -12.71 7.28
C LYS A 54 -2.29 -11.46 7.94
N GLY A 55 -2.91 -10.62 7.12
CA GLY A 55 -3.56 -9.39 7.57
C GLY A 55 -2.65 -8.18 7.70
N VAL A 56 -1.33 -8.32 7.48
CA VAL A 56 -0.37 -7.21 7.54
C VAL A 56 0.15 -6.89 6.14
N TYR A 57 0.12 -5.61 5.82
CA TYR A 57 0.53 -5.07 4.53
C TYR A 57 1.45 -3.88 4.74
N GLU A 58 2.47 -3.76 3.89
CA GLU A 58 3.45 -2.69 3.93
C GLU A 58 3.60 -2.04 2.56
N LEU A 59 3.85 -0.72 2.55
CA LEU A 59 4.36 -0.01 1.39
C LEU A 59 5.88 -0.06 1.44
N ARG A 60 6.49 -0.64 0.40
CA ARG A 60 7.95 -0.70 0.24
C ARG A 60 8.36 0.05 -1.00
N PHE A 61 9.51 0.69 -0.95
CA PHE A 61 10.15 1.19 -2.16
C PHE A 61 10.53 0.00 -3.07
N TYR A 62 10.51 0.21 -4.39
CA TYR A 62 11.31 -0.64 -5.26
C TYR A 62 12.79 -0.37 -4.95
N ASN A 63 13.64 -1.39 -5.01
CA ASN A 63 15.09 -1.17 -4.90
C ASN A 63 15.49 -0.35 -6.14
N VAL A 64 15.87 0.91 -5.93
CA VAL A 64 16.50 1.77 -6.96
C VAL A 64 18.01 1.57 -6.95
N VAL A 65 18.46 0.33 -6.73
CA VAL A 65 19.89 0.01 -6.79
C VAL A 65 20.10 -0.66 -8.15
N GLY A 66 20.51 0.14 -9.14
CA GLY A 66 20.99 -0.41 -10.42
C GLY A 66 20.60 0.30 -11.74
N GLU A 67 20.13 1.54 -11.76
CA GLU A 67 20.03 2.34 -13.00
C GLU A 67 20.78 3.68 -12.89
N ASN A 68 21.74 3.80 -11.96
CA ASN A 68 22.58 5.00 -11.81
C ASN A 68 24.07 4.66 -11.66
N GLU A 69 24.48 3.46 -12.09
CA GLU A 69 25.89 3.03 -12.20
C GLU A 69 26.26 2.61 -13.64
N GLU A 70 25.46 2.92 -14.66
CA GLU A 70 25.79 2.68 -16.09
C GLU A 70 25.34 3.83 -17.03
N GLU A 71 25.52 5.09 -16.63
CA GLU A 71 25.52 6.23 -17.58
C GLU A 71 26.68 7.20 -17.23
N ASP A 72 27.90 6.66 -17.14
CA ASP A 72 29.15 7.44 -17.15
C ASP A 72 30.14 6.87 -18.19
N ASP A 73 29.63 6.44 -19.35
CA ASP A 73 30.43 6.20 -20.56
C ASP A 73 29.53 6.34 -21.82
N GLU A 74 29.65 7.51 -22.46
CA GLU A 74 29.09 8.04 -23.73
C GLU A 74 27.89 9.02 -23.67
#